data_AF-A0A7C6PBR1-F1
#
_entry.id   AF-A0A7C6PBR1-F1
#
_cell.length_a   1.000
_cell.length_b   1.000
_cell.length_c   1.000
_cell.angle_alpha   90.00
_cell.angle_beta   90.00
_cell.angle_gamma   90.00
#
_symmetry.space_group_name_H-M   'P 1'
#
loop_
_entity.id
_entity.type
_entity.pdbx_description
1 polymer ?
#
loop_
_entity_poly.entity_id
_entity_poly.type
_entity_poly.pdbx_seq_one_letter_code
_entity_poly.pdbx_strand_id
1 'polypeptide(L)' 'METLKAIAMRKSTRAFKAEQISDEDLDIILGAGCAAPVGMGAYETIHLTVLQNQDLM' A
#
# COMPACT_ATOMS: atom_id res chain seq x y z
N MET A 1 -0.44 -4.28 16.80
CA MET A 1 -1.32 -3.10 16.87
C MET A 1 -2.74 -3.57 16.61
N GLU A 2 -3.71 -3.20 17.43
CA GLU A 2 -5.10 -3.62 17.26
C GLU A 2 -5.74 -3.00 16.02
N THR A 3 -6.35 -3.82 15.16
CA THR A 3 -6.89 -3.42 13.83
C THR A 3 -7.87 -2.24 13.91
N LEU A 4 -8.83 -2.28 14.85
CA LEU A 4 -9.83 -1.22 15.00
C LEU A 4 -9.21 0.12 15.40
N LYS A 5 -8.15 0.09 16.24
CA LYS A 5 -7.42 1.28 16.62
C LYS A 5 -6.66 1.87 15.43
N ALA A 6 -6.02 1.04 14.62
CA ALA A 6 -5.32 1.49 13.42
C ALA A 6 -6.27 2.20 12.43
N ILE A 7 -7.46 1.62 12.20
CA ILE A 7 -8.49 2.19 11.32
C ILE A 7 -8.96 3.55 11.87
N ALA A 8 -9.26 3.64 13.16
CA ALA A 8 -9.74 4.87 13.79
C ALA A 8 -8.69 6.01 13.78
N MET A 9 -7.40 5.68 13.87
CA MET A 9 -6.32 6.66 13.87
C MET A 9 -5.86 7.09 12.47
N ARG A 10 -6.28 6.41 11.40
CA ARG A 10 -5.80 6.65 10.03
C ARG A 10 -6.13 8.07 9.58
N LYS A 11 -5.14 8.78 9.05
CA LYS A 11 -5.28 10.12 8.44
C LYS A 11 -4.48 10.21 7.14
N SER A 12 -4.87 11.09 6.24
CA SER A 12 -4.08 11.41 5.05
C SER A 12 -2.79 12.15 5.46
N THR A 13 -1.64 11.67 5.00
CA THR A 13 -0.33 12.31 5.20
C THR A 13 0.07 13.03 3.92
N ARG A 14 0.60 14.26 4.04
CA ARG A 14 1.03 15.11 2.91
C ARG A 14 2.48 15.61 3.03
N ALA A 15 3.15 15.25 4.13
CA ALA A 15 4.56 15.55 4.36
C ALA A 15 5.23 14.22 4.70
N PHE A 16 6.17 13.81 3.85
CA PHE A 16 6.88 12.54 3.97
C PHE A 16 8.35 12.81 4.24
N LYS A 17 9.03 11.84 4.83
CA LYS A 17 10.48 11.91 4.95
C LYS A 17 11.13 11.55 3.60
N ALA A 18 12.42 11.85 3.46
CA ALA A 18 13.17 11.51 2.25
C ALA A 18 13.54 10.02 2.19
N GLU A 19 13.56 9.32 3.32
CA GLU A 19 13.89 7.90 3.36
C GLU A 19 12.72 7.05 2.82
N GLN A 20 13.08 6.06 2.00
CA GLN A 20 12.14 5.07 1.51
C GLN A 20 11.81 4.03 2.60
N ILE A 21 10.65 3.41 2.50
CA ILE A 21 10.30 2.23 3.31
C ILE A 21 11.21 1.04 2.97
N SER A 22 11.29 0.06 3.88
CA SER A 22 12.00 -1.19 3.61
C SER A 22 11.25 -2.06 2.59
N ASP A 23 11.96 -3.00 1.97
CA ASP A 23 11.34 -3.99 1.08
C ASP A 23 10.32 -4.86 1.84
N GLU A 24 10.59 -5.19 3.11
CA GLU A 24 9.66 -5.95 3.96
C GLU A 24 8.34 -5.20 4.18
N ASP A 25 8.41 -3.90 4.51
CA ASP A 25 7.22 -3.08 4.69
C ASP A 25 6.44 -2.94 3.38
N LEU A 26 7.15 -2.80 2.25
CA LEU A 26 6.55 -2.76 0.92
C LEU A 26 5.81 -4.06 0.61
N ASP A 27 6.42 -5.21 0.86
CA ASP A 27 5.83 -6.53 0.63
C ASP A 27 4.59 -6.76 1.50
N ILE A 28 4.60 -6.30 2.75
CA ILE A 28 3.42 -6.36 3.63
C ILE A 28 2.26 -5.54 3.05
N ILE A 29 2.54 -4.33 2.55
CA ILE A 29 1.52 -3.44 1.96
C ILE A 29 0.95 -4.06 0.69
N LEU A 30 1.81 -4.54 -0.22
CA LEU A 30 1.38 -5.18 -1.46
C LEU A 30 0.60 -6.47 -1.18
N GLY A 31 1.06 -7.29 -0.24
CA GLY A 31 0.37 -8.49 0.21
C GLY A 31 -1.04 -8.20 0.73
N ALA A 32 -1.21 -7.15 1.53
CA ALA A 32 -2.51 -6.72 2.01
C ALA A 32 -3.44 -6.25 0.86
N GLY A 33 -2.90 -5.54 -0.13
CA GLY A 33 -3.62 -5.13 -1.33
C GLY A 33 -4.09 -6.33 -2.18
N CYS A 34 -3.19 -7.28 -2.43
CA CYS A 34 -3.48 -8.49 -3.22
C CYS A 34 -4.44 -9.45 -2.52
N ALA A 35 -4.45 -9.48 -1.19
CA ALA A 35 -5.39 -10.30 -0.41
C ALA A 35 -6.81 -9.72 -0.34
N ALA A 36 -7.03 -8.49 -0.81
CA ALA A 36 -8.34 -7.87 -0.79
C ALA A 36 -9.33 -8.61 -1.72
N PRO A 37 -10.63 -8.65 -1.35
CA PRO A 37 -11.64 -9.25 -2.23
C PRO A 37 -11.81 -8.41 -3.50
N VAL A 38 -11.90 -9.09 -4.64
CA VAL A 38 -12.17 -8.46 -5.95
C VAL A 38 -13.51 -8.97 -6.47
N GLY A 39 -14.30 -8.06 -7.06
CA GLY A 39 -15.58 -8.40 -7.66
C GLY A 39 -15.43 -9.55 -8.66
N MET A 40 -16.22 -10.61 -8.49
CA MET A 40 -16.17 -11.81 -9.33
C MET A 40 -14.81 -12.53 -9.36
N GLY A 41 -13.87 -12.20 -8.47
CA GLY A 41 -12.50 -12.73 -8.53
C GLY A 41 -11.71 -12.26 -9.75
N ALA A 42 -12.11 -11.15 -10.37
CA ALA A 42 -11.50 -10.61 -11.59
C ALA A 42 -10.15 -9.90 -11.31
N TYR A 43 -9.20 -10.60 -10.70
CA TYR A 43 -7.90 -10.05 -10.29
C TYR A 43 -7.09 -9.49 -11.46
N GLU A 44 -7.28 -10.01 -12.66
CA GLU A 44 -6.67 -9.53 -13.90
C GLU A 44 -7.05 -8.08 -14.25
N THR A 45 -8.14 -7.57 -13.67
CA THR A 45 -8.59 -6.18 -13.86
C THR A 45 -7.89 -5.18 -12.93
N ILE A 46 -7.09 -5.68 -11.97
CA ILE A 46 -6.38 -4.86 -10.99
C ILE A 46 -4.88 -4.99 -11.25
N HIS A 47 -4.23 -3.84 -11.45
CA HIS A 47 -2.79 -3.75 -11.54
C HIS A 47 -2.28 -2.71 -10.55
N LEU A 48 -1.31 -3.10 -9.72
CA LEU A 48 -0.61 -2.20 -8.80
C LEU A 48 0.78 -1.91 -9.35
N THR A 49 1.05 -0.65 -9.69
CA THR A 49 2.37 -0.20 -10.12
C THR A 49 3.09 0.47 -8.96
N VAL A 50 4.28 -0.02 -8.63
CA VAL A 50 5.15 0.59 -7.62
C VAL A 50 6.11 1.55 -8.31
N LEU A 51 5.97 2.85 -8.03
CA LEU A 51 6.83 3.90 -8.58
C LEU A 51 7.84 4.36 -7.53
N GLN A 52 9.11 4.02 -7.76
CA GLN A 52 10.24 4.43 -6.90
C GLN A 52 11.30 5.23 -7.64
N ASN A 53 11.32 5.18 -8.99
CA ASN A 53 12.24 5.96 -9.79
C ASN A 53 11.86 7.45 -9.71
N GLN A 54 12.75 8.25 -9.14
CA GLN A 54 12.56 9.70 -8.96
C GLN A 54 12.53 10.46 -10.28
N ASP A 55 13.16 9.94 -11.35
CA ASP A 55 13.12 10.57 -12.67
C ASP A 55 11.72 10.47 -13.32
N LEU A 56 10.86 9.60 -12.79
CA LEU A 56 9.48 9.41 -13.23
C LEU A 56 8.44 10.11 -12.33
N MET A 57 8.89 10.80 -11.27
CA MET A 57 8.02 11.50 -10.29
C MET A 57 8.11 13.02 -10.44
#